data_AF-A0A4P6RD33-F1
#
_entry.id   AF-A0A4P6RD33-F1
#
_cell.length_a   1.000
_cell.length_b   1.000
_cell.length_c   1.000
_cell.angle_alpha   90.00
_cell.angle_beta   90.00
_cell.angle_gamma   90.00
#
_symmetry.space_group_name_H-M   'P 1'
#
loop_
_entity.id
_entity.type
_entity.pdbx_description
1 polymer ?
#
loop_
_entity_poly.entity_id
_entity_poly.type
_entity_poly.pdbx_seq_one_letter_code
_entity_poly.pdbx_strand_id
1 'polypeptide(L)'
;MRYFIDNIKTYASVNKKGRALQIYVQQFDRHLIADECSLDALKCDIEHQIKVMNEKYPRSRPVRLEVYENAKGGQWTILVEHDSDSIVCIISYEKVMGYYTLADKIDQFAKIGQ
;
A
#
# COMPACT_ATOMS: atom_id res chain seq x y z
N MET A 1 4.26 16.21 2.36
CA MET A 1 4.08 15.69 0.98
C MET A 1 2.98 14.63 1.02
N ARG A 2 2.07 14.56 0.05
CA ARG A 2 1.05 13.50 -0.01
C ARG A 2 1.60 12.26 -0.70
N TYR A 3 1.04 11.10 -0.37
CA TYR A 3 1.40 9.82 -0.97
C TYR A 3 0.16 9.12 -1.49
N PHE A 4 0.31 8.25 -2.48
CA PHE A 4 -0.78 7.47 -3.04
C PHE A 4 -0.38 6.01 -3.08
N ILE A 5 -1.22 5.12 -2.56
CA ILE A 5 -1.05 3.68 -2.76
C ILE A 5 -1.43 3.36 -4.21
N ASP A 6 -0.43 3.22 -5.06
CA ASP A 6 -0.60 3.01 -6.50
C ASP A 6 -1.16 1.61 -6.80
N ASN A 7 -0.61 0.59 -6.14
CA ASN A 7 -0.94 -0.79 -6.46
C ASN A 7 -0.74 -1.72 -5.25
N ILE A 8 -1.71 -2.61 -5.07
CA ILE A 8 -1.61 -3.74 -4.13
C ILE A 8 -1.68 -5.04 -4.91
N LYS A 9 -0.53 -5.68 -5.09
CA LYS A 9 -0.43 -6.98 -5.76
C LYS A 9 -0.47 -8.11 -4.73
N THR A 10 -1.53 -8.92 -4.76
CA THR A 10 -1.65 -10.12 -3.92
C THR A 10 -1.30 -11.38 -4.70
N TYR A 11 -0.60 -12.31 -4.07
CA TYR A 11 -0.24 -13.61 -4.65
C TYR A 11 -1.18 -14.71 -4.14
N ALA A 12 -1.10 -15.93 -4.68
CA ALA A 12 -1.94 -17.03 -4.23
C ALA A 12 -1.72 -17.30 -2.73
N SER A 13 -2.73 -17.06 -1.88
CA SER A 13 -2.64 -17.37 -0.46
C SER A 13 -2.83 -18.86 -0.21
N VAL A 14 -1.73 -19.54 0.10
CA VAL A 14 -1.73 -20.98 0.41
C VAL A 14 -2.21 -21.28 1.83
N ASN A 15 -2.37 -20.27 2.70
CA ASN A 15 -2.83 -20.44 4.07
C ASN A 15 -3.73 -19.29 4.56
N LYS A 16 -4.45 -19.54 5.67
CA LYS A 16 -5.39 -18.58 6.28
C LYS A 16 -4.71 -17.29 6.73
N LYS A 17 -3.44 -17.36 7.16
CA LYS A 17 -2.66 -16.20 7.60
C LYS A 17 -2.41 -15.21 6.46
N GLY A 18 -1.88 -15.69 5.34
CA GLY A 18 -1.63 -14.89 4.15
C GLY A 18 -2.92 -14.28 3.61
N ARG A 19 -4.01 -15.06 3.57
CA ARG A 19 -5.33 -14.55 3.13
C ARG A 19 -5.84 -13.42 4.02
N ALA A 20 -5.69 -13.54 5.35
CA ALA A 20 -6.12 -12.49 6.27
C ALA A 20 -5.32 -11.19 6.09
N LEU A 21 -3.99 -11.30 5.89
CA LEU A 21 -3.14 -10.14 5.60
C LEU A 21 -3.50 -9.49 4.26
N GLN A 22 -3.75 -10.28 3.22
CA GLN A 22 -4.18 -9.78 1.92
C GLN A 22 -5.48 -8.98 2.00
N ILE A 23 -6.49 -9.51 2.71
CA ILE A 23 -7.77 -8.80 2.92
C ILE A 23 -7.55 -7.50 3.68
N TYR A 24 -6.71 -7.51 4.72
CA TYR A 24 -6.40 -6.33 5.50
C TYR A 24 -5.74 -5.24 4.65
N VAL A 25 -4.72 -5.56 3.84
CA VAL A 25 -4.01 -4.53 3.07
C VAL A 25 -4.87 -4.01 1.90
N GLN A 26 -5.73 -4.85 1.33
CA GLN A 26 -6.62 -4.48 0.22
C GLN A 26 -7.58 -3.33 0.54
N GLN A 27 -7.88 -3.07 1.81
CA GLN A 27 -8.70 -1.91 2.19
C GLN A 27 -8.03 -0.56 1.87
N PHE A 28 -6.71 -0.56 1.64
CA PHE A 28 -5.91 0.62 1.29
C PHE A 28 -5.64 0.72 -0.22
N ASP A 29 -6.29 -0.10 -1.05
CA ASP A 29 -6.14 -0.01 -2.50
C ASP A 29 -6.52 1.39 -3.00
N ARG A 30 -5.64 2.00 -3.80
CA ARG A 30 -5.83 3.36 -4.35
C ARG A 30 -6.11 4.43 -3.29
N HIS A 31 -5.53 4.28 -2.10
CA HIS A 31 -5.73 5.21 -1.00
C HIS A 31 -4.78 6.41 -1.09
N LEU A 32 -5.32 7.61 -0.87
CA LEU A 32 -4.56 8.86 -0.79
C LEU A 32 -4.20 9.17 0.66
N ILE A 33 -2.91 9.26 0.94
CA ILE A 33 -2.33 9.50 2.27
C ILE A 33 -1.92 10.98 2.38
N ALA A 34 -2.36 11.61 3.47
CA ALA A 34 -2.29 13.05 3.66
C ALA A 34 -0.85 13.59 3.79
N ASP A 35 0.01 12.87 4.49
CA ASP A 35 1.35 13.30 4.82
C ASP A 35 2.27 12.10 5.17
N GLU A 36 3.54 12.40 5.42
CA GLU A 36 4.56 11.40 5.74
C GLU A 36 4.32 10.72 7.09
N CYS A 37 3.79 11.43 8.10
CA CYS A 37 3.44 10.83 9.37
C CYS A 37 2.29 9.83 9.22
N SER A 38 1.30 10.15 8.37
CA SER A 38 0.22 9.22 8.03
C SER A 38 0.71 8.00 7.25
N LEU A 39 1.74 8.15 6.40
CA LEU A 39 2.37 7.03 5.69
C LEU A 39 3.12 6.10 6.67
N ASP A 40 3.90 6.68 7.58
CA ASP A 40 4.61 5.94 8.63
C ASP A 40 3.63 5.25 9.59
N ALA A 41 2.52 5.90 9.94
CA ALA A 41 1.48 5.30 10.76
C ALA A 41 0.88 4.06 10.08
N LEU A 42 0.56 4.15 8.78
CA LEU A 42 0.06 3.00 8.01
C LEU A 42 1.08 1.87 7.96
N LYS A 43 2.37 2.18 7.79
CA LYS A 43 3.44 1.19 7.84
C LYS A 43 3.48 0.48 9.20
N CYS A 44 3.45 1.23 10.29
CA CYS A 44 3.42 0.67 11.66
C CYS A 44 2.18 -0.19 11.89
N ASP A 45 1.01 0.20 11.38
CA ASP A 45 -0.23 -0.58 11.49
C ASP A 45 -0.11 -1.92 10.73
N ILE A 46 0.51 -1.92 9.55
CA ILE A 46 0.78 -3.15 8.79
C ILE A 46 1.77 -4.05 9.54
N GLU A 47 2.86 -3.49 10.09
CA GLU A 47 3.83 -4.23 10.90
C GLU A 47 3.17 -4.84 12.16
N HIS A 48 2.31 -4.08 12.82
CA HIS A 48 1.53 -4.54 13.96
C HIS A 48 0.59 -5.69 13.56
N GLN A 49 -0.13 -5.55 12.44
CA GLN A 49 -1.02 -6.59 11.95
C GLN A 49 -0.27 -7.87 11.59
N ILE A 50 0.93 -7.76 11.00
CA ILE A 50 1.83 -8.89 10.76
C ILE A 50 2.16 -9.62 12.06
N LYS A 51 2.52 -8.88 13.12
CA LYS A 51 2.82 -9.44 14.44
C LYS A 51 1.62 -10.20 15.01
N VAL A 52 0.44 -9.58 15.03
CA VAL A 52 -0.81 -10.21 15.51
C VAL A 52 -1.13 -11.48 14.72
N MET A 53 -0.92 -11.47 13.40
CA MET A 53 -1.16 -12.65 12.55
C MET A 53 -0.13 -13.77 12.79
N ASN A 54 1.14 -13.45 13.05
CA ASN A 54 2.14 -14.45 13.41
C ASN A 54 1.82 -15.11 14.76
N GLU A 55 1.43 -14.33 15.76
CA GLU A 55 1.01 -14.84 17.08
C GLU A 55 -0.25 -15.70 16.99
N LYS A 56 -1.22 -15.31 16.15
CA LYS A 56 -2.47 -16.06 15.93
C LYS A 56 -2.25 -17.41 15.22
N TYR A 57 -1.21 -17.52 14.38
CA TYR A 57 -0.93 -18.73 13.60
C TYR A 57 0.52 -19.24 13.85
N PRO A 58 0.85 -19.68 15.07
CA PRO A 58 2.23 -19.98 15.48
C PRO A 58 2.83 -21.20 14.78
N ARG A 59 1.99 -22.08 14.22
CA ARG A 59 2.43 -23.27 13.46
C ARG A 59 2.83 -22.95 12.02
N SER A 60 2.50 -21.76 11.52
CA SER A 60 2.88 -21.32 10.17
C SER A 60 4.20 -20.55 10.21
N ARG A 61 5.01 -20.67 9.15
CA ARG A 61 6.27 -19.90 9.05
C ARG A 61 5.98 -18.40 9.21
N PRO A 62 6.70 -17.65 10.05
CA PRO A 62 6.45 -16.23 10.28
C PRO A 62 6.56 -15.43 8.98
N VAL A 63 5.83 -14.33 8.91
CA VAL A 63 5.93 -13.35 7.82
C VAL A 63 6.51 -12.05 8.36
N ARG A 64 7.19 -11.29 7.49
CA ARG A 64 7.78 -10.00 7.81
C ARG A 64 7.48 -8.97 6.72
N LEU A 65 7.69 -7.70 7.07
CA LEU A 65 7.68 -6.60 6.12
C LEU A 65 9.11 -6.34 5.62
N GLU A 66 9.29 -6.30 4.30
CA GLU A 66 10.50 -5.78 3.66
C GLU A 66 10.17 -4.44 2.99
N VAL A 67 11.03 -3.47 3.22
CA VAL A 67 10.80 -2.07 2.84
C VAL A 67 11.86 -1.67 1.82
N TYR A 68 11.40 -1.16 0.69
CA TYR A 68 12.23 -0.56 -0.34
C TYR A 68 11.73 0.86 -0.63
N GLU A 69 12.63 1.84 -0.55
CA GLU A 69 12.27 3.25 -0.73
C GLU A 69 13.20 3.89 -1.76
N ASN A 70 12.65 4.81 -2.56
CA ASN A 70 13.40 5.60 -3.52
C ASN A 70 12.92 7.06 -3.51
N ALA A 71 13.53 7.91 -4.34
CA ALA A 71 13.22 9.34 -4.35
C ALA A 71 11.74 9.66 -4.68
N LYS A 72 11.08 8.80 -5.46
CA LYS A 72 9.72 8.99 -6.01
C LYS A 72 8.63 8.28 -5.21
N GLY A 73 8.97 7.34 -4.33
CA GLY A 73 8.00 6.50 -3.64
C GLY A 73 8.67 5.33 -2.93
N GLY A 74 7.92 4.24 -2.75
CA GLY A 74 8.43 3.04 -2.13
C GLY A 74 7.53 1.83 -2.34
N GLN A 75 7.98 0.72 -1.77
CA GLN A 75 7.34 -0.57 -1.83
C GLN A 75 7.48 -1.27 -0.49
N TRP A 76 6.38 -1.82 -0.01
CA TRP A 76 6.33 -2.70 1.14
C TRP A 76 5.94 -4.10 0.69
N THR A 77 6.84 -5.06 0.89
CA THR A 77 6.62 -6.47 0.54
C THR A 77 6.37 -7.28 1.81
N ILE A 78 5.22 -7.93 1.89
CA ILE A 78 4.95 -8.94 2.93
C ILE A 78 5.37 -10.30 2.39
N LEU A 79 6.32 -10.95 3.04
CA LEU A 79 6.87 -12.25 2.62
C LEU A 79 7.16 -13.16 3.82
N VAL A 80 7.30 -14.45 3.54
CA VAL A 80 7.67 -15.45 4.55
C VAL A 80 9.13 -15.24 4.98
N GLU A 81 9.37 -15.25 6.28
CA GLU A 81 10.70 -15.06 6.83
C GLU A 81 11.67 -16.14 6.32
N HIS A 82 12.86 -15.69 5.90
CA HIS A 82 13.91 -16.52 5.28
C HIS A 82 13.51 -17.20 3.95
N ASP A 83 12.48 -16.69 3.26
CA ASP A 83 12.02 -17.22 1.98
C ASP A 83 11.48 -16.07 1.11
N SER A 84 12.38 -15.44 0.34
CA SER A 84 12.10 -14.27 -0.49
C SER A 84 11.15 -14.54 -1.66
N ASP A 85 11.05 -15.81 -2.09
CA ASP A 85 10.18 -16.20 -3.20
C ASP A 85 8.72 -16.40 -2.73
N SER A 86 8.53 -16.60 -1.43
CA SER A 86 7.22 -16.77 -0.81
C SER A 86 6.58 -15.43 -0.43
N ILE A 87 6.20 -14.66 -1.45
CA ILE A 87 5.54 -13.35 -1.31
C ILE A 87 4.04 -13.52 -1.03
N VAL A 88 3.54 -12.80 -0.02
CA VAL A 88 2.10 -12.72 0.31
C VAL A 88 1.45 -11.58 -0.47
N CYS A 89 2.02 -10.38 -0.40
CA CYS A 89 1.59 -9.22 -1.16
C CYS A 89 2.69 -8.16 -1.27
N ILE A 90 2.55 -7.31 -2.29
CA ILE A 90 3.37 -6.13 -2.52
C ILE A 90 2.45 -4.91 -2.51
N ILE A 91 2.82 -3.88 -1.74
CA ILE A 91 2.13 -2.60 -1.65
C ILE A 91 3.09 -1.55 -2.20
N SER A 92 2.76 -0.92 -3.31
CA SER A 92 3.54 0.15 -3.93
C SER A 92 2.87 1.49 -3.67
N TYR A 93 3.67 2.49 -3.32
CA TYR A 93 3.18 3.85 -3.11
C TYR A 93 4.08 4.88 -3.78
N GLU A 94 3.48 5.99 -4.22
CA GLU A 94 4.16 7.07 -4.92
C GLU A 94 3.95 8.40 -4.21
N LYS A 95 4.94 9.29 -4.33
CA LYS A 95 4.81 10.69 -3.92
C LYS A 95 3.91 11.42 -4.90
N VAL A 96 2.91 12.11 -4.39
CA VAL A 96 2.01 12.94 -5.19
C VAL A 96 2.73 14.25 -5.53
N MET A 97 3.06 14.43 -6.81
CA MET A 97 3.85 15.58 -7.30
C MET A 97 3.06 16.88 -7.43
N GLY A 98 1.72 16.83 -7.35
CA GLY A 98 0.86 18.00 -7.46
C GLY A 98 -0.56 17.62 -7.85
N TYR A 99 -1.45 18.62 -7.84
CA TYR A 99 -2.82 18.50 -8.32
C TYR A 99 -2.96 19.19 -9.66
N TYR A 100 -3.52 18.51 -10.65
CA TYR A 100 -3.98 19.15 -11.88
C TYR A 100 -5.41 19.66 -11.65
N THR A 101 -5.58 20.98 -11.56
CA THR A 101 -6.92 21.58 -11.57
C THR A 101 -7.43 21.62 -13.02
N LEU A 102 -8.21 20.60 -13.42
CA LEU A 102 -8.92 20.62 -14.70
C LEU A 102 -10.21 21.49 -14.67
N ALA A 103 -10.44 22.25 -13.60
CA ALA A 103 -11.65 23.04 -13.42
C ALA A 103 -11.57 24.47 -14.01
N ASP A 104 -10.37 25.05 -14.19
CA ASP A 104 -10.23 26.46 -14.58
C ASP A 104 -10.43 26.74 -16.09
N LYS A 105 -10.74 25.71 -16.89
CA LYS A 105 -10.96 25.86 -18.34
C LYS A 105 -12.38 25.54 -18.81
N ILE A 106 -13.28 25.04 -17.95
CA ILE A 106 -14.67 24.79 -18.37
C ILE A 106 -15.38 26.11 -18.71
N ASP A 107 -15.09 27.19 -17.96
CA ASP A 107 -15.65 28.51 -18.22
C ASP A 107 -15.09 29.20 -19.48
N GLN A 108 -13.93 28.77 -19.99
CA GLN A 108 -13.33 29.32 -21.21
C GLN A 108 -13.96 28.73 -22.48
N PHE A 109 -14.40 27.47 -22.45
CA PHE A 109 -15.10 26.86 -23.58
C PHE A 109 -16.59 27.24 -23.66
N ALA A 110 -17.21 27.64 -22.54
CA ALA A 110 -18.58 28.13 -22.51
C ALA A 110 -18.78 29.49 -23.20
N LYS A 111 -17.71 30.27 -23.41
CA LYS A 111 -17.76 31.61 -24.03
C LYS A 111 -17.52 31.63 -25.54
N ILE A 112 -17.23 30.49 -26.17
CA ILE A 112 -17.00 30.40 -27.63
C ILE A 112 -18.28 30.00 -28.39
N GLY A 113 -19.40 29.84 -27.68
CA GLY A 113 -20.69 29.41 -28.23
C GLY A 113 -21.86 30.38 -28.00
N GLN A 114 -21.61 31.65 -27.72
CA GLN A 114 -22.64 32.71 -27.69
C GLN A 114 -22.35 33.78 -28.74
#